data_AF-A0A150V6D2-F1
#
_entry.id   AF-A0A150V6D2-F1
#
_cell.length_a   1.000
_cell.length_b   1.000
_cell.length_c   1.000
_cell.angle_alpha   90.00
_cell.angle_beta   90.00
_cell.angle_gamma   90.00
#
_symmetry.space_group_name_H-M   'P 1'
#
loop_
_entity.id
_entity.type
_entity.pdbx_description
1 polymer ?
#
loop_
_entity_poly.entity_id
_entity_poly.type
_entity_poly.pdbx_seq_one_letter_code
_entity_poly.pdbx_strand_id
1 'polypeptide(L)'
;MGIPTLDPPQRQLYLDDVDADAVSMHTTRSDYDYDDVPELPSYSDSEAIAAAEIATPTREEQDAYRSIRQPRSSNGWRIYNKDKEVNCNETSIRMDERLINPTALYNYVSDYLRMIPPRPSVRIHGYHYQTVYQNNKKETKTVNDFDIMLGLQRYLPCAVATPAGMGAWSATTVENSESVHRGSWRKTRAKGFTQDIEVGTDGPPDLEYWCKEFCNSGSALKIFRVTRDVPGLDHEYLKIHITHLIRSTNYRGHIDISFPIEEKYVDIYSPHVVNKWRISWVRFLFYVSFLWILTWPILFFMTKRWDIYRVEWRFSWQERTPRGMVKKYATINEEQWFKKHAKLIKSLVLDGHSGDATDLPLDMEPRERGRQNRSLPQTGNRNVDAAVSFIQSGVNAWNTLQVRGSRYDEGWGADSR
;
A
#
# COMPACT_ATOMS: atom_id res chain seq x y z
N MET A 1 34.45 -38.26 -48.53
CA MET A 1 33.45 -38.49 -49.60
C MET A 1 32.13 -37.93 -49.09
N GLY A 2 31.42 -36.96 -49.66
CA GLY A 2 31.57 -36.09 -50.81
C GLY A 2 30.32 -35.18 -50.78
N ILE A 3 30.52 -33.87 -50.87
CA ILE A 3 29.48 -32.82 -50.91
C ILE A 3 28.85 -32.78 -52.32
N PRO A 4 27.59 -32.32 -52.46
CA PRO A 4 27.32 -31.16 -53.33
C PRO A 4 26.36 -30.17 -52.62
N THR A 5 26.60 -28.86 -52.40
CA THR A 5 26.86 -27.66 -53.24
C THR A 5 25.84 -27.37 -54.37
N LEU A 6 24.91 -26.44 -54.04
CA LEU A 6 24.43 -25.23 -54.74
C LEU A 6 24.63 -25.07 -56.27
N ASP A 7 23.58 -24.59 -56.98
CA ASP A 7 23.53 -23.19 -57.49
C ASP A 7 22.14 -22.75 -58.09
N PRO A 8 21.89 -21.42 -58.28
CA PRO A 8 20.59 -20.74 -58.57
C PRO A 8 20.53 -20.24 -60.05
N PRO A 9 19.97 -19.07 -60.47
CA PRO A 9 18.79 -18.23 -60.12
C PRO A 9 17.86 -17.97 -61.36
N GLN A 10 16.78 -17.16 -61.27
CA GLN A 10 16.49 -16.10 -62.28
C GLN A 10 15.28 -15.19 -61.97
N ARG A 11 15.56 -13.88 -62.09
CA ARG A 11 14.64 -12.72 -62.19
C ARG A 11 14.33 -12.43 -63.67
N GLN A 12 13.16 -11.86 -63.98
CA GLN A 12 12.94 -10.80 -64.99
C GLN A 12 11.70 -9.99 -64.51
N LEU A 13 11.75 -8.72 -64.08
CA LEU A 13 12.04 -7.42 -64.75
C LEU A 13 11.09 -7.10 -65.91
N TYR A 14 10.38 -5.96 -65.82
CA TYR A 14 10.32 -4.78 -66.72
C TYR A 14 9.34 -3.76 -66.06
N LEU A 15 9.80 -2.57 -65.60
CA LEU A 15 9.86 -1.26 -66.29
C LEU A 15 8.53 -0.81 -66.91
N ASP A 16 8.14 0.46 -66.98
CA ASP A 16 8.44 1.75 -66.32
C ASP A 16 7.37 2.72 -66.91
N ASP A 17 7.30 3.94 -66.37
CA ASP A 17 6.73 5.16 -66.98
C ASP A 17 5.20 5.39 -66.84
N VAL A 18 4.64 6.43 -66.19
CA VAL A 18 4.90 7.87 -65.98
C VAL A 18 3.79 8.69 -66.68
N ASP A 19 3.39 9.78 -65.99
CA ASP A 19 2.47 10.87 -66.34
C ASP A 19 0.96 10.64 -66.10
N ALA A 20 0.39 11.21 -65.02
CA ALA A 20 0.07 12.63 -64.80
C ALA A 20 -1.16 13.08 -65.60
N ASP A 21 -2.30 13.20 -64.92
CA ASP A 21 -3.13 14.40 -65.02
C ASP A 21 -4.16 14.46 -63.90
N ALA A 22 -4.18 15.61 -63.24
CA ALA A 22 -5.11 15.98 -62.18
C ALA A 22 -6.39 16.57 -62.79
N VAL A 23 -7.58 16.19 -62.31
CA VAL A 23 -8.75 17.08 -62.31
C VAL A 23 -9.60 16.82 -61.06
N SER A 24 -9.93 17.91 -60.39
CA SER A 24 -10.68 17.99 -59.15
C SER A 24 -12.11 18.49 -59.38
N MET A 25 -12.97 18.19 -58.39
CA MET A 25 -14.17 18.92 -57.94
C MET A 25 -15.55 18.69 -58.61
N HIS A 26 -16.46 18.23 -57.74
CA HIS A 26 -17.85 18.68 -57.53
C HIS A 26 -18.74 18.97 -58.74
N THR A 27 -19.85 18.23 -58.84
CA THR A 27 -21.20 18.83 -58.87
C THR A 27 -22.21 17.90 -58.22
N THR A 28 -23.13 18.48 -57.44
CA THR A 28 -24.30 17.84 -56.84
C THR A 28 -25.44 17.76 -57.86
N ARG A 29 -26.23 16.68 -57.82
CA ARG A 29 -27.64 16.77 -58.18
C ARG A 29 -28.45 15.71 -57.42
N SER A 30 -29.47 16.22 -56.76
CA SER A 30 -30.56 15.53 -56.09
C SER A 30 -31.28 14.56 -57.02
N ASP A 31 -31.90 13.55 -56.42
CA ASP A 31 -33.18 12.92 -56.81
C ASP A 31 -33.07 11.40 -56.61
N TYR A 32 -33.24 10.96 -55.36
CA TYR A 32 -33.73 9.63 -55.06
C TYR A 32 -34.82 9.78 -54.00
N ASP A 33 -36.06 9.85 -54.46
CA ASP A 33 -37.24 9.52 -53.67
C ASP A 33 -37.14 8.04 -53.26
N TYR A 34 -36.95 7.81 -51.97
CA TYR A 34 -37.21 6.52 -51.33
C TYR A 34 -38.52 6.65 -50.55
N ASP A 35 -39.64 6.54 -51.26
CA ASP A 35 -40.87 6.06 -50.65
C ASP A 35 -40.71 4.56 -50.39
N ASP A 36 -41.18 4.11 -49.23
CA ASP A 36 -41.20 2.72 -48.75
C ASP A 36 -39.93 2.16 -48.09
N VAL A 37 -39.44 2.84 -47.05
CA VAL A 37 -38.64 2.19 -45.99
C VAL A 37 -39.51 2.00 -44.74
N PRO A 38 -39.68 0.78 -44.21
CA PRO A 38 -40.42 0.58 -42.96
C PRO A 38 -39.76 1.37 -41.83
N GLU A 39 -40.56 2.12 -41.07
CA GLU A 39 -40.12 2.90 -39.91
C GLU A 39 -39.28 2.02 -38.97
N LEU A 40 -37.96 2.25 -38.99
CA LEU A 40 -37.06 1.70 -37.99
C LEU A 40 -37.47 2.28 -36.62
N PRO A 41 -37.42 1.49 -35.55
CA PRO A 41 -37.76 1.97 -34.22
C PRO A 41 -36.94 3.22 -33.90
N SER A 42 -37.63 4.27 -33.47
CA SER A 42 -37.05 5.52 -33.00
C SER A 42 -35.91 5.22 -32.03
N TYR A 43 -34.70 5.62 -32.41
CA TYR A 43 -33.46 5.49 -31.62
C TYR A 43 -33.44 6.41 -30.37
N SER A 44 -34.60 6.84 -29.89
CA SER A 44 -34.77 7.71 -28.72
C SER A 44 -34.89 6.94 -27.41
N ASP A 45 -35.22 5.63 -27.45
CA ASP A 45 -35.40 4.80 -26.24
C ASP A 45 -34.18 3.90 -25.93
N SER A 46 -33.12 3.98 -26.74
CA SER A 46 -31.88 3.23 -26.50
C SER A 46 -30.89 3.95 -25.57
N GLU A 47 -31.09 5.22 -25.26
CA GLU A 47 -30.30 5.92 -24.24
C GLU A 47 -30.78 5.66 -22.80
N ALA A 48 -31.98 5.09 -22.60
CA ALA A 48 -32.47 4.72 -21.28
C ALA A 48 -32.03 3.31 -20.83
N ILE A 49 -31.56 2.46 -21.75
CA ILE A 49 -31.11 1.09 -21.44
C ILE A 49 -29.59 0.93 -21.66
N ALA A 50 -28.96 1.74 -22.54
CA ALA A 50 -27.49 1.83 -22.60
C ALA A 50 -26.89 2.72 -21.49
N ALA A 51 -27.71 3.47 -20.75
CA ALA A 51 -27.33 4.09 -19.48
C ALA A 51 -27.28 3.09 -18.31
N ALA A 52 -27.64 1.82 -18.51
CA ALA A 52 -27.63 0.81 -17.47
C ALA A 52 -26.30 0.04 -17.34
N GLU A 53 -25.39 0.04 -18.32
CA GLU A 53 -24.12 -0.71 -18.22
C GLU A 53 -22.94 -0.04 -18.96
N ILE A 54 -22.61 1.20 -18.60
CA ILE A 54 -21.20 1.60 -18.51
C ILE A 54 -21.05 2.26 -17.15
N ALA A 55 -21.02 1.44 -16.11
CA ALA A 55 -20.38 1.81 -14.86
C ALA A 55 -18.90 2.06 -15.19
N THR A 56 -18.58 3.30 -15.54
CA THR A 56 -17.31 3.89 -15.11
C THR A 56 -17.10 3.44 -13.68
N PRO A 57 -15.94 2.87 -13.30
CA PRO A 57 -15.66 2.56 -11.91
C PRO A 57 -15.69 3.89 -11.18
N THR A 58 -16.86 4.20 -10.64
CA THR A 58 -17.11 5.32 -9.78
C THR A 58 -16.25 4.99 -8.58
N ARG A 59 -15.06 5.59 -8.58
CA ARG A 59 -14.27 5.97 -7.42
C ARG A 59 -14.76 5.24 -6.18
N GLU A 60 -14.11 4.13 -5.86
CA GLU A 60 -14.15 3.41 -4.58
C GLU A 60 -15.46 3.68 -3.82
N GLU A 61 -16.44 2.77 -3.86
CA GLU A 61 -17.57 2.80 -2.92
C GLU A 61 -17.03 3.23 -1.57
N GLN A 62 -17.28 4.50 -1.24
CA GLN A 62 -16.55 5.18 -0.20
C GLN A 62 -16.83 4.39 1.05
N ASP A 63 -15.79 3.77 1.59
CA ASP A 63 -15.74 3.08 2.88
C ASP A 63 -16.97 3.47 3.73
N ALA A 64 -18.07 2.73 3.57
CA ALA A 64 -19.41 3.19 4.01
C ALA A 64 -19.46 3.40 5.53
N TYR A 65 -18.41 2.90 6.18
CA TYR A 65 -18.05 3.06 7.56
C TYR A 65 -16.92 4.08 7.64
N ARG A 66 -17.29 5.36 7.52
CA ARG A 66 -16.41 6.53 7.60
C ARG A 66 -15.31 6.32 8.65
N SER A 67 -14.09 6.02 8.20
CA SER A 67 -12.93 5.93 9.07
C SER A 67 -12.75 7.26 9.82
N ILE A 68 -12.78 7.25 11.16
CA ILE A 68 -12.63 8.48 11.97
C ILE A 68 -11.26 9.14 11.72
N ARG A 69 -10.29 8.32 11.37
CA ARG A 69 -9.06 8.73 10.73
C ARG A 69 -9.00 7.95 9.44
N GLN A 70 -9.30 8.63 8.33
CA GLN A 70 -8.78 8.13 7.06
C GLN A 70 -7.28 7.95 7.29
N PRO A 71 -6.70 6.78 6.94
CA PRO A 71 -5.26 6.77 6.76
C PRO A 71 -4.96 7.97 5.88
N ARG A 72 -3.87 8.68 6.15
CA ARG A 72 -3.35 9.57 5.13
C ARG A 72 -2.93 8.64 4.00
N SER A 73 -3.90 8.25 3.16
CA SER A 73 -3.66 7.84 1.80
C SER A 73 -2.65 8.84 1.30
N SER A 74 -1.54 8.33 0.80
CA SER A 74 -0.50 9.05 0.09
C SER A 74 -1.13 9.72 -1.13
N ASN A 75 -2.01 10.70 -0.88
CA ASN A 75 -2.78 11.41 -1.88
C ASN A 75 -1.82 12.35 -2.56
N GLY A 76 -1.26 11.82 -3.66
CA GLY A 76 -0.54 12.54 -4.69
C GLY A 76 0.88 12.91 -4.28
N TRP A 77 1.84 12.43 -5.06
CA TRP A 77 2.94 13.19 -5.67
C TRP A 77 3.46 14.45 -4.94
N ARG A 78 3.51 14.44 -3.61
CA ARG A 78 4.09 15.51 -2.82
C ARG A 78 5.38 14.95 -2.28
N ILE A 79 6.46 15.54 -2.77
CA ILE A 79 7.80 15.47 -2.19
C ILE A 79 7.61 15.61 -0.69
N TYR A 80 7.76 14.51 0.05
CA TYR A 80 7.72 14.56 1.49
C TYR A 80 8.91 15.42 1.92
N ASN A 81 8.69 16.33 2.88
CA ASN A 81 9.81 17.01 3.51
C ASN A 81 10.80 15.94 3.99
N LYS A 82 12.06 16.06 3.58
CA LYS A 82 13.17 15.13 3.88
C LYS A 82 13.32 14.82 5.40
N ASP A 83 12.75 15.69 6.24
CA ASP A 83 12.79 15.62 7.70
C ASP A 83 11.59 14.92 8.36
N LYS A 84 10.56 14.48 7.61
CA LYS A 84 9.42 13.76 8.19
C LYS A 84 9.42 12.30 7.75
N GLU A 85 9.67 11.42 8.72
CA GLU A 85 9.55 9.97 8.56
C GLU A 85 8.20 9.58 7.93
N VAL A 86 8.24 8.65 6.98
CA VAL A 86 7.05 8.07 6.37
C VAL A 86 6.25 7.33 7.46
N ASN A 87 5.06 7.85 7.78
CA ASN A 87 4.20 7.30 8.83
C ASN A 87 3.20 6.30 8.24
N CYS A 88 3.47 5.02 8.45
CA CYS A 88 2.56 3.92 8.16
C CYS A 88 1.64 3.67 9.37
N ASN A 89 0.34 3.98 9.24
CA ASN A 89 -0.62 3.71 10.31
C ASN A 89 -0.96 2.21 10.32
N GLU A 90 -0.48 1.48 11.33
CA GLU A 90 -0.76 0.04 11.51
C GLU A 90 -2.24 -0.22 11.87
N THR A 91 -2.91 0.75 12.52
CA THR A 91 -4.30 0.59 13.00
C THR A 91 -5.26 1.57 12.33
N SER A 92 -6.32 1.05 11.70
CA SER A 92 -7.46 1.82 11.23
C SER A 92 -8.60 1.77 12.24
N ILE A 93 -9.38 2.86 12.33
CA ILE A 93 -10.41 3.06 13.36
C ILE A 93 -11.77 3.22 12.68
N ARG A 94 -12.73 2.37 13.09
CA ARG A 94 -14.13 2.41 12.66
C ARG A 94 -15.02 2.69 13.86
N MET A 95 -16.04 3.53 13.70
CA MET A 95 -17.02 3.80 14.75
C MET A 95 -18.33 4.20 14.08
N ASP A 96 -19.29 3.29 14.12
CA ASP A 96 -20.62 3.47 13.56
C ASP A 96 -21.64 2.84 14.53
N GLU A 97 -22.82 3.42 14.58
CA GLU A 97 -23.96 2.96 15.37
C GLU A 97 -24.54 1.65 14.84
N ARG A 98 -24.50 1.45 13.52
CA ARG A 98 -24.97 0.20 12.90
C ARG A 98 -24.17 -1.03 13.36
N LEU A 99 -22.90 -0.84 13.69
CA LEU A 99 -21.99 -1.91 14.16
C LEU A 99 -22.24 -2.34 15.61
N ILE A 100 -23.24 -1.76 16.29
CA ILE A 100 -23.74 -2.27 17.58
C ILE A 100 -24.72 -3.44 17.38
N ASN A 101 -25.28 -3.62 16.19
CA ASN A 101 -26.16 -4.75 15.91
C ASN A 101 -25.34 -6.02 15.60
N PRO A 102 -25.62 -7.19 16.23
CA PRO A 102 -24.85 -8.42 16.02
C PRO A 102 -24.77 -8.83 14.55
N THR A 103 -25.91 -8.82 13.84
CA THR A 103 -25.99 -9.23 12.44
C THR A 103 -25.24 -8.27 11.52
N ALA A 104 -25.36 -6.96 11.76
CA ALA A 104 -24.67 -5.96 10.94
C ALA A 104 -23.15 -6.02 11.15
N LEU A 105 -22.70 -6.24 12.39
CA LEU A 105 -21.29 -6.43 12.70
C LEU A 105 -20.75 -7.71 12.05
N TYR A 106 -21.50 -8.81 12.12
CA TYR A 106 -21.13 -10.07 11.48
C TYR A 106 -20.96 -9.87 9.97
N ASN A 107 -21.99 -9.41 9.26
CA ASN A 107 -21.95 -9.18 7.81
C ASN A 107 -20.81 -8.25 7.41
N TYR A 108 -20.59 -7.19 8.19
CA TYR A 108 -19.49 -6.26 7.94
C TYR A 108 -18.11 -6.92 8.08
N VAL A 109 -17.90 -7.77 9.09
CA VAL A 109 -16.64 -8.48 9.28
C VAL A 109 -16.47 -9.59 8.24
N SER A 110 -17.51 -10.40 8.02
CA SER A 110 -17.48 -11.59 7.15
C SER A 110 -17.46 -11.25 5.67
N ASP A 111 -18.24 -10.26 5.24
CA ASP A 111 -18.50 -10.01 3.82
C ASP A 111 -17.60 -8.89 3.29
N TYR A 112 -17.29 -7.89 4.13
CA TYR A 112 -16.49 -6.73 3.75
C TYR A 112 -15.04 -6.83 4.26
N LEU A 113 -14.81 -6.78 5.59
CA LEU A 113 -13.43 -6.69 6.13
C LEU A 113 -12.55 -7.89 5.78
N ARG A 114 -13.14 -9.09 5.78
CA ARG A 114 -12.47 -10.34 5.39
C ARG A 114 -11.97 -10.30 3.94
N MET A 115 -12.68 -9.60 3.05
CA MET A 115 -12.36 -9.54 1.62
C MET A 115 -11.33 -8.47 1.27
N ILE A 116 -11.02 -7.55 2.20
CA ILE A 116 -10.11 -6.44 1.95
C ILE A 116 -8.69 -6.82 2.38
N PRO A 117 -7.74 -6.94 1.43
CA PRO A 117 -6.36 -7.26 1.76
C PRO A 117 -5.72 -6.13 2.58
N PRO A 118 -4.85 -6.47 3.55
CA PRO A 118 -3.99 -5.48 4.21
C PRO A 118 -3.04 -4.85 3.18
N ARG A 119 -2.39 -3.74 3.55
CA ARG A 119 -1.41 -3.08 2.67
C ARG A 119 0.01 -3.29 3.19
N PRO A 120 0.62 -4.48 2.97
CA PRO A 120 2.03 -4.67 3.26
C PRO A 120 2.86 -3.76 2.37
N SER A 121 3.97 -3.30 2.90
CA SER A 121 4.92 -2.44 2.19
C SER A 121 6.34 -2.78 2.60
N VAL A 122 7.30 -2.44 1.74
CA VAL A 122 8.74 -2.49 2.03
C VAL A 122 9.21 -1.06 2.22
N ARG A 123 9.68 -0.73 3.41
CA ARG A 123 10.30 0.56 3.70
C ARG A 123 11.81 0.40 3.73
N ILE A 124 12.50 1.24 2.95
CA ILE A 124 13.95 1.26 2.80
C ILE A 124 14.43 2.63 3.24
N HIS A 125 15.06 2.69 4.41
CA HIS A 125 15.53 3.91 5.02
C HIS A 125 17.06 3.92 5.06
N GLY A 126 17.67 4.97 4.52
CA GLY A 126 19.10 5.22 4.54
C GLY A 126 19.39 6.51 5.30
N TYR A 127 20.28 6.44 6.29
CA TYR A 127 20.68 7.59 7.08
C TYR A 127 22.15 7.55 7.47
N HIS A 128 22.71 8.72 7.76
CA HIS A 128 24.05 8.86 8.32
C HIS A 128 24.06 9.85 9.49
N TYR A 129 25.11 9.77 10.30
CA TYR A 129 25.32 10.71 11.39
C TYR A 129 26.23 11.85 10.95
N GLN A 130 25.78 13.07 11.17
CA GLN A 130 26.55 14.27 10.94
C GLN A 130 26.77 15.01 12.25
N THR A 131 28.02 15.22 12.62
CA THR A 131 28.33 16.16 13.69
C THR A 131 28.23 17.59 13.17
N VAL A 132 27.39 18.40 13.83
CA VAL A 132 27.33 19.85 13.62
C VAL A 132 27.83 20.56 14.87
N TYR A 133 28.71 21.54 14.69
CA TYR A 133 29.08 22.48 15.74
C TYR A 133 28.06 23.63 15.74
N GLN A 134 27.24 23.71 16.80
CA GLN A 134 26.25 24.77 16.96
C GLN A 134 26.39 25.36 18.37
N ASN A 135 26.54 26.69 18.48
CA ASN A 135 26.67 27.41 19.76
C ASN A 135 27.73 26.83 20.73
N ASN A 136 28.96 26.60 20.26
CA ASN A 136 30.06 26.02 21.04
C ASN A 136 29.79 24.59 21.59
N LYS A 137 28.73 23.92 21.14
CA LYS A 137 28.42 22.53 21.47
C LYS A 137 28.50 21.66 20.23
N LYS A 138 29.05 20.47 20.42
CA LYS A 138 29.12 19.41 19.41
C LYS A 138 27.83 18.61 19.49
N GLU A 139 26.98 18.67 18.47
CA GLU A 139 25.74 17.89 18.41
C GLU A 139 25.79 16.91 17.23
N THR A 140 25.48 15.65 17.49
CA THR A 140 25.32 14.62 16.45
C THR A 140 23.89 14.65 15.96
N LYS A 141 23.69 14.90 14.66
CA LYS A 141 22.38 14.92 14.01
C LYS A 141 22.28 13.75 13.04
N THR A 142 21.14 13.06 13.06
CA THR A 142 20.82 12.03 12.07
C THR A 142 20.29 12.72 10.81
N VAL A 143 20.92 12.47 9.68
CA VAL A 143 20.52 13.01 8.38
C VAL A 143 19.96 11.86 7.54
N ASN A 144 18.72 12.01 7.10
CA ASN A 144 18.07 11.04 6.22
C ASN A 144 18.57 11.26 4.79
N ASP A 145 19.17 10.24 4.18
CA ASP A 145 19.64 10.30 2.80
C ASP A 145 18.51 9.94 1.83
N PHE A 146 17.78 8.86 2.13
CA PHE A 146 16.61 8.38 1.39
C PHE A 146 15.65 7.62 2.32
N ASP A 147 14.34 7.68 2.03
CA ASP A 147 13.29 6.93 2.75
C ASP A 147 12.23 6.51 1.74
N ILE A 148 12.33 5.29 1.24
CA ILE A 148 11.53 4.79 0.12
C ILE A 148 10.52 3.78 0.63
N MET A 149 9.26 3.93 0.27
CA MET A 149 8.20 2.97 0.59
C MET A 149 7.63 2.33 -0.67
N LEU A 150 7.58 1.00 -0.72
CA LEU A 150 7.07 0.23 -1.87
C LEU A 150 5.94 -0.69 -1.42
N GLY A 151 4.73 -0.45 -1.91
CA GLY A 151 3.55 -1.26 -1.63
C GLY A 151 3.62 -2.65 -2.27
N LEU A 152 3.31 -3.67 -1.46
CA LEU A 152 3.21 -5.07 -1.84
C LEU A 152 1.76 -5.53 -2.08
N GLN A 153 0.77 -4.69 -1.78
CA GLN A 153 -0.65 -5.03 -1.87
C GLN A 153 -1.06 -5.64 -3.22
N ARG A 154 -0.52 -5.13 -4.34
CA ARG A 154 -0.83 -5.63 -5.70
C ARG A 154 -0.39 -7.08 -5.97
N TYR A 155 0.47 -7.63 -5.11
CA TYR A 155 0.99 -8.99 -5.22
C TYR A 155 0.25 -9.97 -4.31
N LEU A 156 -0.62 -9.46 -3.43
CA LEU A 156 -1.54 -10.27 -2.64
C LEU A 156 -2.65 -10.83 -3.54
N PRO A 157 -3.18 -12.02 -3.22
CA PRO A 157 -4.27 -12.61 -3.98
C PRO A 157 -5.52 -11.72 -3.89
N CYS A 158 -6.31 -11.68 -4.97
CA CYS A 158 -7.63 -11.05 -4.92
C CYS A 158 -8.63 -12.05 -4.33
N ALA A 159 -9.30 -11.69 -3.22
CA ALA A 159 -10.26 -12.58 -2.56
C ALA A 159 -11.47 -12.96 -3.44
N VAL A 160 -11.82 -12.09 -4.41
CA VAL A 160 -12.88 -12.37 -5.39
C VAL A 160 -12.43 -13.42 -6.41
N ALA A 161 -11.17 -13.36 -6.84
CA ALA A 161 -10.62 -14.26 -7.85
C ALA A 161 -10.14 -15.60 -7.27
N THR A 162 -9.78 -15.64 -5.99
CA THR A 162 -9.28 -16.84 -5.31
C THR A 162 -10.18 -17.18 -4.12
N PRO A 163 -11.05 -18.20 -4.23
CA PRO A 163 -11.94 -18.57 -3.14
C PRO A 163 -11.15 -19.05 -1.91
N ALA A 164 -11.73 -18.80 -0.73
CA ALA A 164 -11.19 -19.28 0.54
C ALA A 164 -10.97 -20.80 0.49
N GLY A 165 -9.78 -21.27 0.85
CA GLY A 165 -9.43 -22.70 0.85
C GLY A 165 -8.42 -23.13 -0.20
N MET A 166 -8.10 -22.31 -1.21
CA MET A 166 -6.95 -22.55 -2.11
C MET A 166 -5.60 -22.17 -1.49
N GLY A 167 -5.53 -21.96 -0.17
CA GLY A 167 -4.31 -21.59 0.55
C GLY A 167 -3.92 -20.11 0.46
N ALA A 168 -4.49 -19.35 -0.47
CA ALA A 168 -4.16 -17.94 -0.71
C ALA A 168 -4.51 -17.01 0.46
N TRP A 169 -5.64 -17.26 1.12
CA TRP A 169 -6.04 -16.53 2.32
C TRP A 169 -6.96 -17.39 3.18
N SER A 170 -6.94 -17.15 4.49
CA SER A 170 -7.81 -17.85 5.45
C SER A 170 -8.24 -16.93 6.58
N ALA A 171 -9.51 -17.03 6.96
CA ALA A 171 -10.02 -16.38 8.15
C ALA A 171 -10.21 -17.41 9.26
N THR A 172 -9.68 -17.11 10.43
CA THR A 172 -9.75 -17.96 11.61
C THR A 172 -10.24 -17.16 12.81
N THR A 173 -11.11 -17.77 13.60
CA THR A 173 -11.38 -17.30 14.95
C THR A 173 -10.29 -17.80 15.88
N VAL A 174 -9.96 -17.00 16.89
CA VAL A 174 -8.90 -17.35 17.84
C VAL A 174 -9.24 -18.63 18.59
N GLU A 175 -8.28 -19.55 18.60
CA GLU A 175 -8.35 -20.82 19.33
C GLU A 175 -8.55 -20.62 20.83
N ASN A 176 -9.21 -21.57 21.49
CA ASN A 176 -9.54 -21.49 22.92
C ASN A 176 -8.31 -21.47 23.85
N SER A 177 -7.21 -22.08 23.41
CA SER A 177 -5.92 -22.14 24.11
C SER A 177 -5.17 -20.80 24.11
N GLU A 178 -5.46 -19.92 23.16
CA GLU A 178 -4.71 -18.68 22.96
C GLU A 178 -5.15 -17.58 23.94
N SER A 179 -4.16 -16.89 24.51
CA SER A 179 -4.37 -15.76 25.42
C SER A 179 -4.59 -14.47 24.63
N VAL A 180 -5.86 -14.12 24.42
CA VAL A 180 -6.29 -12.91 23.71
C VAL A 180 -7.29 -12.11 24.51
N HIS A 181 -7.63 -10.90 24.06
CA HIS A 181 -8.68 -10.13 24.70
C HIS A 181 -10.05 -10.71 24.32
N ARG A 182 -10.80 -11.23 25.29
CA ARG A 182 -12.14 -11.81 25.13
C ARG A 182 -13.17 -11.05 25.97
N GLY A 183 -13.33 -9.75 25.69
CA GLY A 183 -14.23 -8.88 26.46
C GLY A 183 -13.69 -8.45 27.83
N SER A 184 -12.37 -8.49 28.00
CA SER A 184 -11.67 -8.03 29.21
C SER A 184 -10.59 -7.03 28.84
N TRP A 185 -10.11 -6.27 29.83
CA TRP A 185 -8.95 -5.41 29.68
C TRP A 185 -7.64 -6.21 29.73
N ARG A 186 -7.66 -7.43 30.30
CA ARG A 186 -6.54 -8.39 30.26
C ARG A 186 -6.74 -9.42 29.15
N LYS A 187 -5.63 -9.94 28.64
CA LYS A 187 -5.64 -11.14 27.80
C LYS A 187 -5.99 -12.36 28.66
N THR A 188 -6.88 -13.21 28.16
CA THR A 188 -7.36 -14.39 28.89
C THR A 188 -7.64 -15.52 27.89
N ARG A 189 -7.35 -16.75 28.29
CA ARG A 189 -7.73 -17.96 27.53
C ARG A 189 -9.24 -18.19 27.63
N ALA A 190 -9.78 -19.07 26.78
CA ALA A 190 -11.18 -19.47 26.93
C ALA A 190 -11.43 -20.10 28.31
N LYS A 191 -12.65 -19.94 28.83
CA LYS A 191 -13.05 -20.49 30.12
C LYS A 191 -12.90 -22.02 30.08
N GLY A 192 -12.14 -22.59 31.01
CA GLY A 192 -11.86 -24.04 31.05
C GLY A 192 -10.56 -24.49 30.39
N PHE A 193 -9.80 -23.57 29.78
CA PHE A 193 -8.48 -23.87 29.18
C PHE A 193 -7.35 -23.32 30.06
N THR A 194 -7.03 -24.03 31.14
CA THR A 194 -5.83 -23.80 31.97
C THR A 194 -4.68 -24.71 31.52
N GLN A 195 -3.42 -24.30 31.74
CA GLN A 195 -2.22 -24.93 31.15
C GLN A 195 -2.09 -26.44 31.39
N ASP A 196 -2.72 -27.00 32.42
CA ASP A 196 -2.42 -28.35 32.88
C ASP A 196 -3.45 -29.41 32.47
N ILE A 197 -4.67 -29.05 32.07
CA ILE A 197 -5.70 -30.01 31.61
C ILE A 197 -6.64 -29.32 30.62
N GLU A 198 -6.60 -29.75 29.35
CA GLU A 198 -7.52 -29.31 28.30
C GLU A 198 -8.87 -30.01 28.48
N VAL A 199 -9.78 -29.43 29.28
CA VAL A 199 -11.13 -30.00 29.58
C VAL A 199 -12.22 -29.35 28.71
N GLY A 200 -11.85 -28.69 27.61
CA GLY A 200 -12.84 -28.13 26.68
C GLY A 200 -13.14 -29.08 25.53
N THR A 201 -14.34 -29.67 25.53
CA THR A 201 -14.85 -30.49 24.41
C THR A 201 -15.41 -29.66 23.25
N ASP A 202 -15.51 -28.34 23.44
CA ASP A 202 -16.16 -27.46 22.48
C ASP A 202 -15.12 -26.83 21.55
N GLY A 203 -15.42 -26.88 20.24
CA GLY A 203 -14.61 -26.26 19.20
C GLY A 203 -14.44 -24.74 19.41
N PRO A 204 -13.56 -24.10 18.62
CA PRO A 204 -13.41 -22.64 18.68
C PRO A 204 -14.76 -21.96 18.42
N PRO A 205 -15.20 -21.00 19.27
CA PRO A 205 -16.47 -20.34 19.08
C PRO A 205 -16.49 -19.59 17.75
N ASP A 206 -17.62 -19.65 17.08
CA ASP A 206 -17.80 -19.02 15.78
C ASP A 206 -17.80 -17.48 15.88
N LEU A 207 -17.52 -16.82 14.75
CA LEU A 207 -17.52 -15.36 14.65
C LEU A 207 -18.88 -14.78 15.10
N GLU A 208 -19.99 -15.44 14.74
CA GLU A 208 -21.33 -14.98 15.11
C GLU A 208 -21.52 -14.91 16.63
N TYR A 209 -20.98 -15.89 17.36
CA TYR A 209 -21.01 -15.91 18.82
C TYR A 209 -20.30 -14.69 19.41
N TRP A 210 -19.11 -14.36 18.91
CA TRP A 210 -18.34 -13.22 19.39
C TRP A 210 -18.97 -11.87 19.03
N CYS A 211 -19.60 -11.76 17.86
CA CYS A 211 -20.38 -10.59 17.49
C CYS A 211 -21.55 -10.39 18.46
N LYS A 212 -22.32 -11.45 18.77
CA LYS A 212 -23.40 -11.41 19.77
C LYS A 212 -22.87 -11.02 21.14
N GLU A 213 -21.77 -11.61 21.61
CA GLU A 213 -21.19 -11.30 22.91
C GLU A 213 -20.70 -9.84 23.01
N PHE A 214 -20.06 -9.33 21.95
CA PHE A 214 -19.65 -7.92 21.87
C PHE A 214 -20.85 -6.98 21.96
N CYS A 215 -21.92 -7.26 21.23
CA CYS A 215 -23.13 -6.44 21.20
C CYS A 215 -23.89 -6.49 22.53
N ASN A 216 -24.03 -7.68 23.14
CA ASN A 216 -24.69 -7.90 24.43
C ASN A 216 -23.91 -7.37 25.62
N SER A 217 -22.61 -7.09 25.48
CA SER A 217 -21.82 -6.52 26.56
C SER A 217 -22.32 -5.11 26.92
N GLY A 218 -22.76 -4.93 28.17
CA GLY A 218 -23.24 -3.64 28.70
C GLY A 218 -22.15 -2.59 28.95
N SER A 219 -20.92 -2.82 28.47
CA SER A 219 -19.84 -1.84 28.62
C SER A 219 -19.99 -0.71 27.62
N ALA A 220 -20.00 0.54 28.11
CA ALA A 220 -20.01 1.72 27.26
C ALA A 220 -18.75 1.83 26.38
N LEU A 221 -17.61 1.35 26.90
CA LEU A 221 -16.32 1.38 26.21
C LEU A 221 -15.95 -0.04 25.76
N LYS A 222 -16.12 -0.30 24.47
CA LYS A 222 -15.78 -1.58 23.84
C LYS A 222 -15.05 -1.39 22.52
N ILE A 223 -14.09 -2.29 22.27
CA ILE A 223 -13.29 -2.36 21.04
C ILE A 223 -13.35 -3.77 20.48
N PHE A 224 -13.80 -3.93 19.25
CA PHE A 224 -13.68 -5.17 18.49
C PHE A 224 -12.56 -5.00 17.47
N ARG A 225 -11.48 -5.76 17.63
CA ARG A 225 -10.29 -5.73 16.79
C ARG A 225 -10.33 -6.90 15.82
N VAL A 226 -10.18 -6.58 14.54
CA VAL A 226 -9.87 -7.54 13.48
C VAL A 226 -8.40 -7.39 13.13
N THR A 227 -7.67 -8.50 13.16
CA THR A 227 -6.24 -8.54 12.82
C THR A 227 -6.06 -9.15 11.43
N ARG A 228 -5.29 -8.50 10.57
CA ARG A 228 -4.98 -8.93 9.21
C ARG A 228 -3.48 -9.12 9.07
N ASP A 229 -3.05 -10.36 8.91
CA ASP A 229 -1.63 -10.71 8.83
C ASP A 229 -1.25 -11.13 7.41
N VAL A 230 0.03 -10.94 7.07
CA VAL A 230 0.60 -11.32 5.76
C VAL A 230 1.74 -12.34 5.97
N PRO A 231 1.42 -13.61 6.22
CA PRO A 231 2.44 -14.64 6.35
C PRO A 231 3.03 -15.06 5.00
N GLY A 232 4.23 -15.66 5.04
CA GLY A 232 4.86 -16.30 3.88
C GLY A 232 5.72 -15.39 3.00
N LEU A 233 6.00 -14.15 3.41
CA LEU A 233 7.00 -13.30 2.76
C LEU A 233 8.38 -13.53 3.37
N ASP A 234 9.38 -13.83 2.55
CA ASP A 234 10.77 -13.95 3.01
C ASP A 234 11.41 -12.56 3.23
N HIS A 235 11.23 -12.03 4.44
CA HIS A 235 11.79 -10.75 4.86
C HIS A 235 13.31 -10.73 4.85
N GLU A 236 13.97 -11.84 5.19
CA GLU A 236 15.43 -11.92 5.29
C GLU A 236 16.07 -11.90 3.90
N TYR A 237 15.52 -12.68 2.97
CA TYR A 237 15.97 -12.69 1.58
C TYR A 237 15.93 -11.28 0.97
N LEU A 238 14.79 -10.58 1.12
CA LEU A 238 14.63 -9.22 0.61
C LEU A 238 15.59 -8.23 1.28
N LYS A 239 15.73 -8.29 2.61
CA LYS A 239 16.68 -7.44 3.35
C LYS A 239 18.10 -7.58 2.82
N ILE A 240 18.57 -8.81 2.65
CA ILE A 240 19.92 -9.10 2.18
C ILE A 240 20.10 -8.55 0.75
N HIS A 241 19.20 -8.87 -0.18
CA HIS A 241 19.37 -8.48 -1.59
C HIS A 241 19.24 -6.97 -1.81
N ILE A 242 18.29 -6.31 -1.14
CA ILE A 242 18.15 -4.84 -1.19
C ILE A 242 19.38 -4.17 -0.58
N THR A 243 19.89 -4.67 0.54
CA THR A 243 21.12 -4.14 1.16
C THR A 243 22.29 -4.24 0.20
N HIS A 244 22.51 -5.40 -0.43
CA HIS A 244 23.57 -5.57 -1.43
C HIS A 244 23.41 -4.62 -2.62
N LEU A 245 22.18 -4.42 -3.10
CA LEU A 245 21.88 -3.48 -4.17
C LEU A 245 22.26 -2.03 -3.80
N ILE A 246 21.92 -1.58 -2.59
CA ILE A 246 22.26 -0.24 -2.09
C ILE A 246 23.77 -0.11 -1.86
N ARG A 247 24.43 -1.14 -1.33
CA ARG A 247 25.89 -1.13 -1.17
C ARG A 247 26.60 -1.06 -2.53
N SER A 248 26.02 -1.65 -3.59
CA SER A 248 26.54 -1.54 -4.96
C SER A 248 26.51 -0.11 -5.52
N THR A 249 25.70 0.80 -4.95
CA THR A 249 25.74 2.23 -5.30
C THR A 249 26.82 3.00 -4.54
N ASN A 250 27.73 2.31 -3.84
CA ASN A 250 28.78 2.89 -3.00
C ASN A 250 28.24 3.70 -1.81
N TYR A 251 27.06 3.32 -1.29
CA TYR A 251 26.48 3.92 -0.08
C TYR A 251 27.15 3.35 1.19
N ARG A 252 27.66 4.22 2.05
CA ARG A 252 28.40 3.87 3.27
C ARG A 252 27.63 4.11 4.56
N GLY A 253 26.43 4.69 4.49
CA GLY A 253 25.61 4.96 5.67
C GLY A 253 24.95 3.72 6.26
N HIS A 254 24.06 3.98 7.21
CA HIS A 254 23.21 2.99 7.86
C HIS A 254 21.98 2.74 7.00
N ILE A 255 21.58 1.48 6.88
CA ILE A 255 20.43 1.06 6.09
C ILE A 255 19.50 0.29 7.03
N ASP A 256 18.27 0.77 7.18
CA ASP A 256 17.19 0.05 7.85
C ASP A 256 16.11 -0.36 6.83
N ILE A 257 15.75 -1.64 6.85
CA ILE A 257 14.71 -2.19 5.97
C ILE A 257 13.65 -2.80 6.85
N SER A 258 12.44 -2.24 6.78
CA SER A 258 11.28 -2.70 7.54
C SER A 258 10.14 -3.09 6.61
N PHE A 259 9.24 -3.93 7.12
CA PHE A 259 8.07 -4.42 6.38
C PHE A 259 6.78 -3.98 7.09
N PRO A 260 6.46 -2.68 7.08
CA PRO A 260 5.24 -2.22 7.70
C PRO A 260 4.00 -2.72 6.94
N ILE A 261 2.99 -3.12 7.71
CA ILE A 261 1.68 -3.51 7.21
C ILE A 261 0.71 -2.41 7.59
N GLU A 262 0.27 -1.62 6.61
CA GLU A 262 -0.76 -0.63 6.88
C GLU A 262 -2.11 -1.31 7.08
N GLU A 263 -2.86 -0.75 8.03
CA GLU A 263 -4.17 -1.27 8.43
C GLU A 263 -4.17 -2.75 8.88
N LYS A 264 -3.05 -3.23 9.41
CA LYS A 264 -2.95 -4.55 10.05
C LYS A 264 -4.08 -4.78 11.07
N TYR A 265 -4.37 -3.78 11.89
CA TYR A 265 -5.47 -3.85 12.85
C TYR A 265 -6.62 -2.93 12.42
N VAL A 266 -7.85 -3.46 12.47
CA VAL A 266 -9.07 -2.68 12.30
C VAL A 266 -9.79 -2.67 13.65
N ASP A 267 -9.74 -1.53 14.33
CA ASP A 267 -10.40 -1.33 15.62
C ASP A 267 -11.79 -0.73 15.41
N ILE A 268 -12.81 -1.54 15.68
CA ILE A 268 -14.22 -1.14 15.68
C ILE A 268 -14.61 -0.70 17.09
N TYR A 269 -14.93 0.57 17.25
CA TYR A 269 -15.30 1.17 18.53
C TYR A 269 -16.80 1.30 18.69
N SER A 270 -17.27 1.16 19.94
CA SER A 270 -18.62 1.63 20.28
C SER A 270 -18.75 3.13 20.04
N PRO A 271 -19.90 3.61 19.52
CA PRO A 271 -20.19 5.03 19.35
C PRO A 271 -20.52 5.69 20.70
N HIS A 272 -19.53 5.82 21.56
CA HIS A 272 -19.65 6.57 22.81
C HIS A 272 -18.96 7.94 22.69
N VAL A 273 -19.43 8.94 23.44
CA VAL A 273 -18.84 10.29 23.40
C VAL A 273 -17.37 10.28 23.85
N VAL A 274 -17.04 9.46 24.85
CA VAL A 274 -15.66 9.20 25.30
C VAL A 274 -14.82 8.56 24.19
N ASN A 275 -15.43 7.61 23.44
CA ASN A 275 -15.08 7.17 22.09
C ASN A 275 -14.47 8.29 21.22
N LYS A 276 -15.31 9.30 21.00
CA LYS A 276 -15.03 10.43 20.10
C LYS A 276 -13.96 11.35 20.68
N TRP A 277 -14.03 11.66 21.98
CA TRP A 277 -13.11 12.59 22.65
C TRP A 277 -11.67 12.11 22.64
N ARG A 278 -11.42 10.82 22.93
CA ARG A 278 -10.04 10.31 22.96
C ARG A 278 -9.35 10.32 21.59
N ILE A 279 -10.13 10.32 20.50
CA ILE A 279 -9.63 10.29 19.12
C ILE A 279 -9.48 11.71 18.55
N SER A 280 -10.26 12.65 19.08
CA SER A 280 -10.34 14.05 18.66
C SER A 280 -9.26 14.95 19.30
N TRP A 281 -9.30 16.24 18.97
CA TRP A 281 -8.42 17.30 19.51
C TRP A 281 -8.56 17.45 21.03
N VAL A 282 -9.67 16.98 21.61
CA VAL A 282 -9.91 16.98 23.07
C VAL A 282 -8.78 16.29 23.83
N ARG A 283 -8.08 15.31 23.24
CA ARG A 283 -6.89 14.71 23.88
C ARG A 283 -5.84 15.75 24.27
N PHE A 284 -5.68 16.81 23.47
CA PHE A 284 -4.70 17.85 23.71
C PHE A 284 -5.04 18.66 24.96
N LEU A 285 -6.33 18.93 25.20
CA LEU A 285 -6.78 19.56 26.44
C LEU A 285 -6.45 18.69 27.66
N PHE A 286 -6.62 17.36 27.58
CA PHE A 286 -6.23 16.44 28.65
C PHE A 286 -4.72 16.40 28.90
N TYR A 287 -3.91 16.62 27.86
CA TYR A 287 -2.46 16.73 28.01
C TYR A 287 -2.05 18.05 28.67
N VAL A 288 -2.62 19.18 28.23
CA VAL A 288 -2.32 20.50 28.80
C VAL A 288 -2.78 20.61 30.26
N SER A 289 -3.94 20.03 30.59
CA SER A 289 -4.47 20.02 31.95
C SER A 289 -3.85 18.96 32.87
N PHE A 290 -2.85 18.19 32.42
CA PHE A 290 -2.25 17.05 33.13
C PHE A 290 -3.23 15.95 33.57
N LEU A 291 -4.50 16.05 33.20
CA LEU A 291 -5.56 15.11 33.58
C LEU A 291 -5.41 13.74 32.90
N TRP A 292 -4.50 13.63 31.94
CA TRP A 292 -4.14 12.38 31.27
C TRP A 292 -3.62 11.31 32.24
N ILE A 293 -2.95 11.71 33.35
CA ILE A 293 -2.37 10.78 34.33
C ILE A 293 -3.46 9.92 35.00
N LEU A 294 -4.64 10.48 35.23
CA LEU A 294 -5.77 9.75 35.83
C LEU A 294 -6.68 9.13 34.78
N THR A 295 -6.99 9.88 33.73
CA THR A 295 -7.98 9.44 32.75
C THR A 295 -7.52 8.30 31.87
N TRP A 296 -6.25 8.24 31.48
CA TRP A 296 -5.76 7.15 30.64
C TRP A 296 -5.77 5.79 31.36
N PRO A 297 -5.29 5.66 32.61
CA PRO A 297 -5.44 4.43 33.37
C PRO A 297 -6.90 4.02 33.55
N ILE A 298 -7.78 4.95 33.92
CA ILE A 298 -9.21 4.66 34.10
C ILE A 298 -9.81 4.15 32.78
N LEU A 299 -9.57 4.84 31.66
CA LEU A 299 -10.03 4.39 30.35
C LEU A 299 -9.45 3.04 29.97
N PHE A 300 -8.18 2.78 30.27
CA PHE A 300 -7.53 1.50 30.00
C PHE A 300 -8.23 0.36 30.73
N PHE A 301 -8.54 0.50 32.02
CA PHE A 301 -9.23 -0.53 32.80
C PHE A 301 -10.72 -0.66 32.45
N MET A 302 -11.39 0.43 32.10
CA MET A 302 -12.82 0.41 31.73
C MET A 302 -13.06 -0.09 30.30
N THR A 303 -12.08 0.01 29.41
CA THR A 303 -12.25 -0.39 28.01
C THR A 303 -12.12 -1.90 27.86
N LYS A 304 -13.24 -2.55 27.51
CA LYS A 304 -13.24 -3.96 27.16
C LYS A 304 -12.75 -4.15 25.72
N ARG A 305 -11.91 -5.15 25.50
CA ARG A 305 -11.29 -5.43 24.20
C ARG A 305 -11.63 -6.84 23.74
N TRP A 306 -11.87 -7.00 22.45
CA TRP A 306 -12.11 -8.25 21.75
C TRP A 306 -11.10 -8.33 20.61
N ASP A 307 -10.17 -9.27 20.66
CA ASP A 307 -9.13 -9.48 19.64
C ASP A 307 -9.17 -10.96 19.23
N ILE A 308 -10.15 -11.28 18.40
CA ILE A 308 -10.61 -12.67 18.22
C ILE A 308 -10.64 -13.09 16.75
N TYR A 309 -10.69 -12.14 15.81
CA TYR A 309 -10.80 -12.46 14.39
C TYR A 309 -9.48 -12.16 13.69
N ARG A 310 -8.92 -13.19 13.06
CA ARG A 310 -7.68 -13.10 12.29
C ARG A 310 -7.94 -13.45 10.84
N VAL A 311 -7.41 -12.64 9.94
CA VAL A 311 -7.46 -12.88 8.50
C VAL A 311 -6.04 -12.91 7.98
N GLU A 312 -5.59 -14.09 7.59
CA GLU A 312 -4.26 -14.31 7.05
C GLU A 312 -4.30 -14.24 5.53
N TRP A 313 -3.49 -13.36 4.95
CA TRP A 313 -3.27 -13.23 3.51
C TRP A 313 -1.89 -13.77 3.17
N ARG A 314 -1.82 -14.99 2.66
CA ARG A 314 -0.55 -15.70 2.46
C ARG A 314 0.12 -15.22 1.18
N PHE A 315 1.35 -14.71 1.29
CA PHE A 315 2.21 -14.42 0.15
C PHE A 315 2.75 -15.70 -0.48
N SER A 316 3.03 -16.70 0.36
CA SER A 316 3.37 -18.06 -0.05
C SER A 316 2.79 -19.08 0.92
N TRP A 317 2.52 -20.29 0.42
CA TRP A 317 2.07 -21.42 1.22
C TRP A 317 2.68 -22.72 0.69
N GLN A 318 2.75 -23.74 1.54
CA GLN A 318 3.19 -25.06 1.15
C GLN A 318 1.98 -25.86 0.69
N GLU A 319 2.02 -26.38 -0.54
CA GLU A 319 0.99 -27.28 -1.05
C GLU A 319 1.54 -28.69 -1.21
N ARG A 320 0.78 -29.65 -0.69
CA ARG A 320 1.12 -31.07 -0.81
C ARG A 320 0.78 -31.55 -2.21
N THR A 321 1.81 -31.68 -3.03
CA THR A 321 1.73 -32.24 -4.37
C THR A 321 2.05 -33.75 -4.29
N PRO A 322 1.58 -34.61 -5.23
CA PRO A 322 1.94 -36.03 -5.25
C PRO A 322 3.44 -36.32 -5.27
N ARG A 323 4.27 -35.35 -5.66
CA ARG A 323 5.75 -35.42 -5.72
C ARG A 323 6.46 -34.84 -4.49
N GLY A 324 5.73 -34.33 -3.50
CA GLY A 324 6.29 -33.68 -2.29
C GLY A 324 5.61 -32.37 -1.93
N MET A 325 6.14 -31.66 -0.94
CA MET A 325 5.69 -30.32 -0.58
C MET A 325 6.33 -29.29 -1.53
N VAL A 326 5.51 -28.50 -2.22
CA VAL A 326 5.98 -27.43 -3.11
C VAL A 326 5.51 -26.08 -2.55
N LYS A 327 6.43 -25.11 -2.43
CA LYS A 327 6.10 -23.73 -2.05
C LYS A 327 5.41 -23.04 -3.24
N LYS A 328 4.13 -22.71 -3.09
CA LYS A 328 3.39 -21.89 -4.04
C LYS A 328 3.36 -20.44 -3.57
N TYR A 329 3.35 -19.54 -4.54
CA TYR A 329 3.32 -18.09 -4.35
C TYR A 329 1.98 -17.55 -4.82
N ALA A 330 1.49 -16.48 -4.20
CA ALA A 330 0.23 -15.85 -4.58
C ALA A 330 0.27 -15.32 -6.02
N THR A 331 1.27 -14.48 -6.33
CA THR A 331 1.41 -13.87 -7.65
C THR A 331 2.86 -13.93 -8.15
N ILE A 332 3.81 -13.55 -7.29
CA ILE A 332 5.23 -13.40 -7.64
C ILE A 332 6.10 -13.95 -6.52
N ASN A 333 7.27 -14.50 -6.86
CA ASN A 333 8.26 -14.87 -5.85
C ASN A 333 9.11 -13.65 -5.43
N GLU A 334 9.84 -13.76 -4.33
CA GLU A 334 10.64 -12.66 -3.79
C GLU A 334 11.78 -12.25 -4.73
N GLU A 335 12.38 -13.20 -5.45
CA GLU A 335 13.46 -12.96 -6.42
C GLU A 335 12.98 -12.15 -7.64
N GLN A 336 11.84 -12.52 -8.22
CA GLN A 336 11.22 -11.83 -9.35
C GLN A 336 10.76 -10.44 -8.93
N TRP A 337 10.19 -10.31 -7.72
CA TRP A 337 9.85 -9.00 -7.17
C TRP A 337 11.10 -8.11 -7.06
N PHE A 338 12.19 -8.64 -6.50
CA PHE A 338 13.45 -7.91 -6.38
C PHE A 338 13.99 -7.50 -7.75
N LYS A 339 14.09 -8.43 -8.72
CA LYS A 339 14.56 -8.13 -10.08
C LYS A 339 13.75 -7.02 -10.76
N LYS A 340 12.42 -7.03 -10.55
CA LYS A 340 11.50 -6.03 -11.12
C LYS A 340 11.69 -4.63 -10.52
N HIS A 341 11.98 -4.53 -9.22
CA HIS A 341 12.14 -3.24 -8.54
C HIS A 341 13.61 -2.82 -8.36
N ALA A 342 14.60 -3.66 -8.69
CA ALA A 342 16.00 -3.36 -8.47
C ALA A 342 16.47 -2.07 -9.18
N LYS A 343 16.05 -1.86 -10.43
CA LYS A 343 16.37 -0.64 -11.19
C LYS A 343 15.76 0.59 -10.52
N LEU A 344 14.47 0.51 -10.16
CA LEU A 344 13.74 1.57 -9.48
C LEU A 344 14.35 1.93 -8.12
N ILE A 345 14.68 0.93 -7.29
CA ILE A 345 15.31 1.16 -5.99
C ILE A 345 16.65 1.87 -6.18
N LYS A 346 17.46 1.40 -7.13
CA LYS A 346 18.75 2.02 -7.44
C LYS A 346 18.60 3.48 -7.88
N SER A 347 17.64 3.78 -8.75
CA SER A 347 17.40 5.15 -9.19
C SER A 347 16.92 6.05 -8.06
N LEU A 348 16.02 5.55 -7.20
CA LEU A 348 15.47 6.32 -6.07
C LEU A 348 16.49 6.61 -4.97
N VAL A 349 17.38 5.64 -4.72
CA VAL A 349 18.48 5.79 -3.75
C VAL A 349 19.47 6.85 -4.23
N LEU A 350 19.83 6.84 -5.52
CA LEU A 350 20.72 7.85 -6.11
C LEU A 350 20.08 9.24 -6.18
N ASP A 351 18.76 9.32 -6.33
CA ASP A 351 17.99 10.58 -6.33
C ASP A 351 17.77 11.13 -4.90
N GLY A 352 18.05 10.34 -3.85
CA GLY A 352 17.77 10.72 -2.46
C GLY A 352 16.26 10.85 -2.20
N HIS A 353 15.45 9.99 -2.83
CA HIS A 353 13.99 10.08 -2.75
C HIS A 353 13.47 9.80 -1.34
N SER A 354 12.47 10.57 -0.92
CA SER A 354 11.74 10.36 0.33
C SER A 354 10.24 10.34 0.04
N GLY A 355 9.58 9.22 0.34
CA GLY A 355 8.14 9.04 0.19
C GLY A 355 7.71 7.69 -0.38
N ASP A 356 6.42 7.65 -0.72
CA ASP A 356 5.76 6.50 -1.34
C ASP A 356 6.11 6.39 -2.83
N ALA A 357 6.73 5.27 -3.19
CA ALA A 357 7.21 4.91 -4.51
C ALA A 357 6.36 3.81 -5.15
N THR A 358 5.20 3.48 -4.59
CA THR A 358 4.35 2.36 -5.03
C THR A 358 3.89 2.50 -6.48
N ASP A 359 3.52 3.70 -6.93
CA ASP A 359 2.97 3.92 -8.28
C ASP A 359 4.01 4.41 -9.30
N LEU A 360 5.28 4.32 -8.94
CA LEU A 360 6.37 4.79 -9.78
C LEU A 360 6.70 3.78 -10.90
N PRO A 361 6.95 4.26 -12.14
CA PRO A 361 7.34 3.40 -13.23
C PRO A 361 8.63 2.63 -12.93
N LEU A 362 8.61 1.33 -13.16
CA LEU A 362 9.69 0.40 -12.79
C LEU A 362 10.93 0.55 -13.66
N ASP A 363 10.74 1.00 -14.91
CA ASP A 363 11.79 1.22 -15.90
C ASP A 363 12.43 2.61 -15.82
N MET A 364 12.32 3.28 -14.66
CA MET A 364 12.97 4.59 -14.52
C MET A 364 14.49 4.49 -14.60
N GLU A 365 15.01 5.00 -15.70
CA GLU A 365 16.43 5.32 -15.86
C GLU A 365 16.80 6.47 -14.88
N PRO A 366 17.95 6.41 -14.21
CA PRO A 366 18.40 7.46 -13.28
C PRO A 366 18.48 8.88 -13.89
N ARG A 367 18.43 8.99 -15.22
CA ARG A 367 18.63 10.23 -15.97
C ARG A 367 17.37 11.01 -16.34
N GLU A 368 16.19 10.40 -16.34
CA GLU A 368 15.00 11.02 -16.94
C GLU A 368 14.26 11.98 -15.99
N ARG A 369 14.38 11.76 -14.68
CA ARG A 369 13.69 12.59 -13.68
C ARG A 369 14.35 13.94 -13.41
N GLY A 370 15.64 14.08 -13.69
CA GLY A 370 16.33 15.38 -13.68
C GLY A 370 15.78 16.37 -14.72
N ARG A 371 14.98 15.91 -15.69
CA ARG A 371 14.32 16.75 -16.70
C ARG A 371 12.80 16.84 -16.55
N GLN A 372 12.11 15.79 -16.09
CA GLN A 372 10.63 15.74 -16.12
C GLN A 372 9.90 16.26 -14.88
N ASN A 373 10.47 16.22 -13.66
CA ASN A 373 9.76 16.70 -12.45
C ASN A 373 9.96 18.20 -12.16
N ARG A 374 10.13 19.01 -13.21
CA ARG A 374 10.32 20.47 -13.08
C ARG A 374 9.00 21.25 -13.02
N SER A 375 7.97 20.67 -12.39
CA SER A 375 6.82 21.45 -11.93
C SER A 375 7.17 22.00 -10.55
N LEU A 376 7.76 23.20 -10.53
CA LEU A 376 7.90 23.99 -9.32
C LEU A 376 6.50 24.16 -8.69
N PRO A 377 6.33 24.01 -7.37
CA PRO A 377 5.08 24.37 -6.73
C PRO A 377 4.84 25.87 -6.97
N GLN A 378 3.94 26.19 -7.88
CA GLN A 378 3.60 27.55 -8.24
C GLN A 378 2.65 28.06 -7.15
N THR A 379 3.22 28.68 -6.11
CA THR A 379 2.44 29.19 -4.97
C THR A 379 1.70 30.49 -5.31
N GLY A 380 1.80 30.96 -6.56
CA GLY A 380 1.19 32.20 -7.04
C GLY A 380 1.95 33.46 -6.59
N ASN A 381 3.01 33.30 -5.79
CA ASN A 381 3.83 34.40 -5.30
C ASN A 381 5.27 34.26 -5.81
N ARG A 382 5.65 35.14 -6.74
CA ARG A 382 6.97 35.17 -7.40
C ARG A 382 8.16 35.16 -6.43
N ASN A 383 8.04 35.79 -5.27
CA ASN A 383 9.14 35.87 -4.30
C ASN A 383 9.32 34.58 -3.51
N VAL A 384 8.21 33.88 -3.22
CA VAL A 384 8.22 32.58 -2.53
C VAL A 384 8.66 31.49 -3.52
N ASP A 385 8.18 31.55 -4.76
CA ASP A 385 8.59 30.62 -5.81
C ASP A 385 10.10 30.77 -6.14
N ALA A 386 10.63 32.00 -6.14
CA ALA A 386 12.06 32.25 -6.30
C ALA A 386 12.88 31.71 -5.11
N ALA A 387 12.44 31.93 -3.86
CA ALA A 387 13.12 31.43 -2.68
C ALA A 387 13.10 29.89 -2.58
N VAL A 388 11.97 29.26 -2.87
CA VAL A 388 11.83 27.80 -2.92
C VAL A 388 12.71 27.22 -4.04
N SER A 389 12.76 27.88 -5.21
CA SER A 389 13.65 27.45 -6.30
C SER A 389 15.12 27.56 -5.94
N PHE A 390 15.53 28.61 -5.22
CA PHE A 390 16.91 28.82 -4.80
C PHE A 390 17.34 27.81 -3.73
N ILE A 391 16.50 27.59 -2.71
CA ILE A 391 16.76 26.60 -1.65
C ILE A 391 16.81 25.18 -2.23
N GLN A 392 15.85 24.82 -3.08
CA GLN A 392 15.80 23.48 -3.68
C GLN A 392 16.96 23.27 -4.68
N SER A 393 17.35 24.30 -5.43
CA SER A 393 18.54 24.26 -6.30
C SER A 393 19.85 24.16 -5.53
N GLY A 394 19.97 24.82 -4.38
CA GLY A 394 21.14 24.74 -3.50
C GLY A 394 21.28 23.37 -2.85
N VAL A 395 20.18 22.79 -2.35
CA VAL A 395 20.16 21.45 -1.74
C VAL A 395 20.39 20.35 -2.78
N ASN A 396 19.87 20.48 -4.00
CA ASN A 396 20.09 19.52 -5.08
C ASN A 396 21.51 19.64 -5.67
N ALA A 397 22.06 20.85 -5.78
CA ALA A 397 23.47 21.05 -6.11
C ALA A 397 24.37 20.44 -5.03
N TRP A 398 24.01 20.56 -3.75
CA TRP A 398 24.78 19.97 -2.65
C TRP A 398 24.73 18.44 -2.63
N ASN A 399 23.55 17.81 -2.81
CA ASN A 399 23.45 16.35 -2.91
C ASN A 399 24.17 15.81 -4.15
N THR A 400 24.06 16.49 -5.30
CA THR A 400 24.79 16.08 -6.52
C THR A 400 26.29 16.32 -6.40
N LEU A 401 26.73 17.33 -5.65
CA LEU A 401 28.13 17.56 -5.31
C LEU A 401 28.65 16.59 -4.24
N GLN A 402 27.81 16.09 -3.34
CA GLN A 402 28.20 15.06 -2.38
C GLN A 402 28.32 13.68 -3.07
N VAL A 403 27.44 13.40 -4.02
CA VAL A 403 27.52 12.21 -4.89
C VAL A 403 28.67 12.31 -5.91
N ARG A 404 29.04 13.51 -6.39
CA ARG A 404 30.15 13.74 -7.35
C ARG A 404 31.50 14.10 -6.73
N GLY A 405 31.52 14.59 -5.50
CA GLY A 405 32.69 15.15 -4.83
C GLY A 405 33.46 14.16 -3.98
N SER A 406 32.86 13.03 -3.60
CA SER A 406 33.62 11.89 -3.11
C SER A 406 34.51 11.39 -4.23
N ARG A 407 35.83 11.37 -3.99
CA ARG A 407 36.75 10.56 -4.80
C ARG A 407 36.12 9.17 -4.95
N TYR A 408 36.23 8.56 -6.13
CA TYR A 408 35.59 7.28 -6.45
C TYR A 408 35.83 6.17 -5.38
N ASP A 409 36.87 6.30 -4.54
CA ASP A 409 37.19 5.41 -3.42
C ASP A 409 36.50 5.72 -2.07
N GLU A 410 35.85 6.88 -1.88
CA GLU A 410 35.35 7.32 -0.56
C GLU A 410 33.86 7.03 -0.30
N GLY A 411 33.07 6.67 -1.33
CA GLY A 411 31.63 6.40 -1.17
C GLY A 411 30.82 7.61 -0.69
N TRP A 412 29.50 7.47 -0.59
CA TRP A 412 28.61 8.56 -0.13
C TRP A 412 27.76 8.12 1.06
N GLY A 413 27.25 9.08 1.83
CA GLY A 413 26.48 8.82 3.06
C GLY A 413 27.30 8.24 4.21
N ALA A 414 28.62 8.45 4.25
CA ALA A 414 29.43 8.04 5.39
C ALA A 414 29.21 8.97 6.60
N ASP A 415 29.33 8.44 7.81
CA ASP A 415 29.25 9.24 9.04
C ASP A 415 30.34 10.32 9.05
N SER A 416 29.94 11.58 9.17
CA SER A 416 30.86 12.72 9.26
C SER A 416 31.06 13.12 10.72
N ARG A 417 32.32 13.10 11.18
CA ARG A 417 32.71 13.28 12.60
C ARG A 417 32.90 14.72 13.04
#